data_AF-A0A7C0VCQ0-F1
#
_entry.id   AF-A0A7C0VCQ0-F1
#
_cell.length_a   1.000
_cell.length_b   1.000
_cell.length_c   1.000
_cell.angle_alpha   90.00
_cell.angle_beta   90.00
_cell.angle_gamma   90.00
#
_symmetry.space_group_name_H-M   'P 1'
#
loop_
_entity.id
_entity.type
_entity.pdbx_description
1 polymer ?
#
loop_
_entity_poly.entity_id
_entity_poly.type
_entity_poly.pdbx_seq_one_letter_code
_entity_poly.pdbx_strand_id
1 'polypeptide(L)'
;MRVGVLYGGWSSEREISLISGKNVADALKRRGYDVVLIDVQRDFPARVKEYHIDVAFVMLHGTPGEDGIIQGVLEFMQIPYTGSGVLASGLAMDKVLSKKVFISSGIPTPDYIYPATEKLPSNWDFPVVVKPRAEGSSVGVSIVDSPDELPNAIALASKYGEVFIEEYIDGMIATCGILGNEALPVLELVPVRRRFYDYKAKYTEGETEFIVPARLSHEVTQKTQEIALKAHQVLGCRHFSRVDMVIKDGKEPYVLEVNTVPGMTPLSDLPKEAEAAGISYDELVERILLMV
;
A
#
# COMPACT_ATOMS: atom_id res chain seq x y z
N MET A 1 -2.06 -20.29 -20.93
CA MET A 1 -2.34 -19.03 -20.23
C MET A 1 -1.14 -18.11 -20.41
N ARG A 2 -1.34 -17.00 -21.12
CA ARG A 2 -0.35 -15.94 -21.33
C ARG A 2 -0.62 -14.79 -20.36
N VAL A 3 0.34 -14.48 -19.52
CA VAL A 3 0.24 -13.46 -18.47
C VAL A 3 0.88 -12.16 -18.96
N GLY A 4 0.11 -11.08 -18.96
CA GLY A 4 0.61 -9.72 -19.18
C GLY A 4 0.98 -9.07 -17.87
N VAL A 5 2.28 -8.94 -17.57
CA VAL A 5 2.71 -8.20 -16.38
C VAL A 5 2.73 -6.71 -16.72
N LEU A 6 1.76 -5.97 -16.18
CA LEU A 6 1.64 -4.52 -16.35
C LEU A 6 2.56 -3.85 -15.34
N TYR A 7 3.50 -3.04 -15.83
CA TYR A 7 4.52 -2.39 -15.01
C TYR A 7 4.98 -1.08 -15.65
N GLY A 8 5.91 -0.36 -15.02
CA GLY A 8 6.31 0.97 -15.47
C GLY A 8 5.25 2.03 -15.20
N GLY A 9 4.67 2.62 -16.25
CA GLY A 9 3.73 3.75 -16.15
C GLY A 9 4.44 5.10 -16.04
N TRP A 10 3.75 6.15 -15.59
CA TRP A 10 4.30 7.51 -15.50
C TRP A 10 4.06 8.15 -14.13
N SER A 11 3.83 7.34 -13.09
CA SER A 11 3.74 7.80 -11.72
C SER A 11 5.12 8.20 -11.17
N SER A 12 5.12 8.88 -10.03
CA SER A 12 6.33 9.13 -9.23
C SER A 12 7.04 7.84 -8.78
N GLU A 13 6.35 6.70 -8.83
CA GLU A 13 6.81 5.38 -8.37
C GLU A 13 7.22 4.45 -9.54
N ARG A 14 7.38 4.99 -10.75
CA ARG A 14 7.72 4.23 -11.97
C ARG A 14 8.92 3.30 -11.79
N GLU A 15 10.00 3.75 -11.16
CA GLU A 15 11.21 2.93 -11.00
C GLU A 15 10.96 1.68 -10.14
N ILE A 16 10.17 1.82 -9.06
CA ILE A 16 9.77 0.69 -8.23
C ILE A 16 8.88 -0.26 -9.04
N SER A 17 7.97 0.29 -9.83
CA SER A 17 7.06 -0.47 -10.71
C SER A 17 7.84 -1.29 -11.74
N LEU A 18 8.89 -0.71 -12.35
CA LEU A 18 9.78 -1.40 -13.26
C LEU A 18 10.51 -2.58 -12.62
N ILE A 19 10.95 -2.44 -11.36
CA ILE A 19 11.65 -3.50 -10.61
C ILE A 19 10.66 -4.60 -10.19
N SER A 20 9.55 -4.23 -9.57
CA SER A 20 8.48 -5.15 -9.14
C SER A 20 7.99 -6.00 -10.33
N GLY A 21 7.66 -5.36 -11.45
CA GLY A 21 7.18 -6.05 -12.64
C GLY A 21 8.18 -7.04 -13.22
N LYS A 22 9.48 -6.68 -13.28
CA LYS A 22 10.54 -7.60 -13.75
C LYS A 22 10.66 -8.82 -12.84
N ASN A 23 10.68 -8.63 -11.52
CA ASN A 23 10.80 -9.73 -10.57
C ASN A 23 9.61 -10.68 -10.63
N VAL A 24 8.39 -10.13 -10.73
CA VAL A 24 7.16 -10.90 -10.93
C VAL A 24 7.21 -11.69 -12.24
N ALA A 25 7.61 -11.05 -13.34
CA ALA A 25 7.70 -11.73 -14.63
C ALA A 25 8.71 -12.88 -14.61
N ASP A 26 9.86 -12.70 -13.97
CA ASP A 26 10.88 -13.74 -13.86
C ASP A 26 10.44 -14.88 -12.95
N ALA A 27 9.74 -14.61 -11.86
CA ALA A 27 9.11 -15.64 -11.02
C ALA A 27 8.09 -16.47 -11.80
N LEU A 28 7.17 -15.81 -12.52
CA LEU A 28 6.18 -16.51 -13.34
C LEU A 28 6.84 -17.37 -14.45
N LYS A 29 7.91 -16.88 -15.08
CA LYS A 29 8.68 -17.69 -16.06
C LYS A 29 9.32 -18.92 -15.41
N ARG A 30 9.88 -18.79 -14.20
CA ARG A 30 10.45 -19.95 -13.45
C ARG A 30 9.38 -20.98 -13.09
N ARG A 31 8.13 -20.54 -12.88
CA ARG A 31 6.96 -21.41 -12.68
C ARG A 31 6.38 -22.00 -13.97
N GLY A 32 6.89 -21.61 -15.14
CA GLY A 32 6.53 -22.18 -16.44
C GLY A 32 5.36 -21.48 -17.16
N TYR A 33 4.97 -20.27 -16.74
CA TYR A 33 3.97 -19.48 -17.45
C TYR A 33 4.55 -18.81 -18.71
N ASP A 34 3.71 -18.60 -19.74
CA ASP A 34 4.02 -17.70 -20.85
C ASP A 34 3.80 -16.26 -20.38
N VAL A 35 4.85 -15.44 -20.38
CA VAL A 35 4.83 -14.10 -19.76
C VAL A 35 5.31 -13.05 -20.74
N VAL A 36 4.56 -11.95 -20.83
CA VAL A 36 4.98 -10.73 -21.51
C VAL A 36 4.97 -9.54 -20.55
N LEU A 37 6.06 -8.79 -20.54
CA LEU A 37 6.16 -7.51 -19.82
C LEU A 37 5.55 -6.41 -20.68
N ILE A 38 4.66 -5.60 -20.08
CA ILE A 38 3.96 -4.52 -20.77
C ILE A 38 4.20 -3.23 -19.98
N ASP A 39 5.14 -2.40 -20.45
CA ASP A 39 5.36 -1.07 -19.87
C ASP A 39 4.16 -0.20 -20.26
N VAL A 40 3.29 0.10 -19.29
CA VAL A 40 2.01 0.73 -19.58
C VAL A 40 2.23 2.17 -20.01
N GLN A 41 1.69 2.48 -21.19
CA GLN A 41 1.67 3.79 -21.81
C GLN A 41 0.21 4.24 -22.02
N ARG A 42 -0.01 5.51 -22.33
CA ARG A 42 -1.37 6.07 -22.48
C ARG A 42 -2.18 5.44 -23.61
N ASP A 43 -1.52 4.80 -24.57
CA ASP A 43 -2.10 4.06 -25.69
C ASP A 43 -2.39 2.58 -25.35
N PHE A 44 -2.17 2.14 -24.11
CA PHE A 44 -2.42 0.77 -23.67
C PHE A 44 -3.80 0.20 -24.10
N PRO A 45 -4.93 0.93 -23.98
CA PRO A 45 -6.23 0.40 -24.41
C PRO A 45 -6.28 0.02 -25.91
N ALA A 46 -5.52 0.71 -26.76
CA ALA A 46 -5.46 0.41 -28.19
C ALA A 46 -4.56 -0.81 -28.47
N ARG A 47 -3.52 -1.00 -27.66
CA ARG A 47 -2.43 -1.97 -27.94
C ARG A 47 -2.54 -3.28 -27.18
N VAL A 48 -3.27 -3.34 -26.06
CA VAL A 48 -3.30 -4.53 -25.19
C VAL A 48 -3.68 -5.82 -25.94
N LYS A 49 -4.54 -5.71 -26.98
CA LYS A 49 -4.93 -6.84 -27.83
C LYS A 49 -3.77 -7.46 -28.62
N GLU A 50 -2.76 -6.66 -28.99
CA GLU A 50 -1.55 -7.12 -29.70
C GLU A 50 -0.72 -8.09 -28.84
N TYR A 51 -0.84 -8.01 -27.52
CA TYR A 51 -0.08 -8.86 -26.60
C TYR A 51 -0.72 -10.23 -26.37
N HIS A 52 -1.97 -10.44 -26.81
CA HIS A 52 -2.73 -11.69 -26.68
C HIS A 52 -2.74 -12.27 -25.25
N ILE A 53 -2.86 -11.40 -24.24
CA ILE A 53 -2.85 -11.82 -22.84
C ILE A 53 -4.20 -12.43 -22.43
N ASP A 54 -4.14 -13.50 -21.64
CA ASP A 54 -5.32 -14.12 -21.03
C ASP A 54 -5.66 -13.47 -19.68
N VAL A 55 -4.65 -12.92 -19.00
CA VAL A 55 -4.76 -12.30 -17.68
C VAL A 55 -3.68 -11.23 -17.51
N ALA A 56 -4.03 -10.12 -16.84
CA ALA A 56 -3.12 -9.06 -16.48
C ALA A 56 -2.64 -9.21 -15.03
N PHE A 57 -1.33 -9.28 -14.81
CA PHE A 57 -0.75 -9.15 -13.47
C PHE A 57 -0.37 -7.68 -13.26
N VAL A 58 -1.11 -6.97 -12.39
CA VAL A 58 -0.94 -5.53 -12.19
C VAL A 58 0.18 -5.26 -11.20
N MET A 59 1.28 -4.66 -11.65
CA MET A 59 2.42 -4.19 -10.83
C MET A 59 2.76 -2.73 -11.16
N LEU A 60 1.71 -1.92 -11.28
CA LEU A 60 1.82 -0.47 -11.46
C LEU A 60 1.67 0.18 -10.09
N HIS A 61 2.69 0.92 -9.65
CA HIS A 61 2.65 1.63 -8.36
C HIS A 61 2.22 3.09 -8.54
N GLY A 62 1.42 3.59 -7.61
CA GLY A 62 0.84 4.93 -7.64
C GLY A 62 -0.21 5.11 -8.75
N THR A 63 -0.63 6.35 -8.98
CA THR A 63 -1.65 6.70 -9.98
C THR A 63 -1.06 6.73 -11.40
N PRO A 64 -1.65 6.05 -12.41
CA PRO A 64 -3.01 5.46 -12.45
C PRO A 64 -3.08 3.92 -12.28
N GLY A 65 -2.10 3.32 -11.58
CA GLY A 65 -1.99 1.89 -11.36
C GLY A 65 -2.78 1.35 -10.16
N GLU A 66 -2.89 2.16 -9.11
CA GLU A 66 -3.43 1.77 -7.80
C GLU A 66 -4.79 2.39 -7.46
N ASP A 67 -5.31 3.30 -8.31
CA ASP A 67 -6.46 4.17 -8.00
C ASP A 67 -7.77 3.75 -8.68
N GLY A 68 -7.78 2.62 -9.39
CA GLY A 68 -8.95 2.10 -10.09
C GLY A 68 -8.99 2.43 -11.59
N ILE A 69 -8.12 3.31 -12.10
CA ILE A 69 -8.14 3.70 -13.52
C ILE A 69 -7.75 2.53 -14.42
N ILE A 70 -6.59 1.90 -14.18
CA ILE A 70 -6.18 0.75 -14.99
C ILE A 70 -7.13 -0.43 -14.81
N GLN A 71 -7.65 -0.64 -13.59
CA GLN A 71 -8.66 -1.64 -13.30
C GLN A 71 -9.91 -1.40 -14.15
N GLY A 72 -10.38 -0.16 -14.26
CA GLY A 72 -11.53 0.21 -15.09
C GLY A 72 -11.32 -0.06 -16.58
N VAL A 73 -10.09 0.17 -17.08
CA VAL A 73 -9.73 -0.21 -18.46
C VAL A 73 -9.81 -1.73 -18.63
N LEU A 74 -9.25 -2.50 -17.70
CA LEU A 74 -9.24 -3.97 -17.76
C LEU A 74 -10.66 -4.55 -17.65
N GLU A 75 -11.50 -4.01 -16.76
CA GLU A 75 -12.93 -4.35 -16.65
C GLU A 75 -13.67 -4.09 -17.96
N PHE A 76 -13.52 -2.90 -18.55
CA PHE A 76 -14.18 -2.54 -19.80
C PHE A 76 -13.76 -3.45 -20.96
N MET A 77 -12.49 -3.87 -20.97
CA MET A 77 -11.93 -4.76 -21.97
C MET A 77 -12.15 -6.25 -21.67
N GLN A 78 -12.76 -6.57 -20.53
CA GLN A 78 -12.97 -7.94 -20.05
C GLN A 78 -11.67 -8.75 -19.95
N ILE A 79 -10.59 -8.11 -19.50
CA ILE A 79 -9.31 -8.77 -19.24
C ILE A 79 -9.24 -9.04 -17.73
N PRO A 80 -9.23 -10.31 -17.29
CA PRO A 80 -9.05 -10.65 -15.88
C PRO A 80 -7.73 -10.10 -15.33
N TYR A 81 -7.70 -9.71 -14.05
CA TYR A 81 -6.50 -9.09 -13.48
C TYR A 81 -6.30 -9.36 -11.97
N THR A 82 -5.04 -9.34 -11.55
CA THR A 82 -4.64 -9.48 -10.14
C THR A 82 -4.92 -8.21 -9.33
N GLY A 83 -5.09 -8.37 -8.02
CA GLY A 83 -5.34 -7.25 -7.11
C GLY A 83 -6.79 -6.76 -7.07
N SER A 84 -6.98 -5.66 -6.34
CA SER A 84 -8.30 -5.12 -6.00
C SER A 84 -9.06 -4.55 -7.21
N GLY A 85 -10.40 -4.54 -7.13
CA GLY A 85 -11.25 -3.99 -8.18
C GLY A 85 -11.33 -2.46 -8.19
N VAL A 86 -11.99 -1.88 -9.19
CA VAL A 86 -12.07 -0.41 -9.42
C VAL A 86 -12.40 0.39 -8.15
N LEU A 87 -13.51 0.06 -7.48
CA LEU A 87 -13.95 0.79 -6.29
C LEU A 87 -12.95 0.65 -5.14
N ALA A 88 -12.48 -0.57 -4.88
CA ALA A 88 -11.59 -0.85 -3.77
C ALA A 88 -10.22 -0.18 -3.95
N SER A 89 -9.66 -0.20 -5.16
CA SER A 89 -8.43 0.53 -5.52
C SER A 89 -8.60 2.04 -5.31
N GLY A 90 -9.68 2.63 -5.81
CA GLY A 90 -9.96 4.06 -5.62
C GLY A 90 -10.17 4.45 -4.14
N LEU A 91 -10.91 3.64 -3.37
CA LEU A 91 -11.14 3.87 -1.94
C LEU A 91 -9.85 3.74 -1.12
N ALA A 92 -9.02 2.75 -1.43
CA ALA A 92 -7.76 2.52 -0.72
C ALA A 92 -6.74 3.64 -1.00
N MET A 93 -6.69 4.16 -2.23
CA MET A 93 -5.86 5.30 -2.58
C MET A 93 -6.30 6.59 -1.86
N ASP A 94 -7.61 6.77 -1.63
CA ASP A 94 -8.16 7.92 -0.91
C ASP A 94 -8.12 7.71 0.62
N LYS A 95 -7.11 8.30 1.27
CA LYS A 95 -6.89 8.16 2.73
C LYS A 95 -8.05 8.72 3.58
N VAL A 96 -8.77 9.72 3.08
CA VAL A 96 -9.90 10.31 3.82
C VAL A 96 -11.14 9.42 3.69
N LEU A 97 -11.43 8.90 2.49
CA LEU A 97 -12.57 8.01 2.30
C LEU A 97 -12.35 6.64 2.95
N SER A 98 -11.16 6.05 2.83
CA SER A 98 -10.81 4.81 3.53
C SER A 98 -11.00 4.93 5.04
N LYS A 99 -10.56 6.03 5.66
CA LYS A 99 -10.82 6.29 7.09
C LYS A 99 -12.29 6.37 7.46
N LYS A 100 -13.12 7.00 6.63
CA LYS A 100 -14.58 7.01 6.88
C LYS A 100 -15.15 5.59 6.90
N VAL A 101 -14.67 4.71 6.03
CA VAL A 101 -15.04 3.29 6.00
C VAL A 101 -14.51 2.55 7.22
N PHE A 102 -13.26 2.82 7.64
CA PHE A 102 -12.68 2.23 8.85
C PHE A 102 -13.49 2.59 10.09
N ILE A 103 -13.77 3.89 10.30
CA ILE A 103 -14.53 4.38 11.46
C ILE A 103 -15.94 3.78 11.48
N SER A 104 -16.65 3.80 10.35
CA SER A 104 -18.01 3.23 10.29
C SER A 104 -18.04 1.72 10.51
N SER A 105 -16.91 1.03 10.28
CA SER A 105 -16.73 -0.41 10.49
C SER A 105 -16.11 -0.76 11.84
N GLY A 106 -15.86 0.22 12.72
CA GLY A 106 -15.21 0.00 14.02
C GLY A 106 -13.76 -0.48 13.90
N ILE A 107 -13.03 -0.01 12.89
CA ILE A 107 -11.60 -0.22 12.72
C ILE A 107 -10.86 1.01 13.25
N PRO A 108 -9.95 0.86 14.22
CA PRO A 108 -9.19 2.00 14.74
C PRO A 108 -8.31 2.62 13.66
N THR A 109 -8.35 3.94 13.57
CA THR A 109 -7.51 4.77 12.71
C THR A 109 -7.30 6.12 13.42
N PRO A 110 -6.18 6.84 13.19
CA PRO A 110 -5.98 8.13 13.86
C PRO A 110 -7.13 9.10 13.55
N ASP A 111 -7.55 9.87 14.56
CA ASP A 111 -8.50 10.96 14.36
C ASP A 111 -7.92 11.93 13.33
N TYR A 112 -8.79 12.53 12.52
CA TYR A 112 -8.36 13.34 11.39
C TYR A 112 -9.25 14.57 11.14
N ILE A 113 -8.68 15.58 10.50
CA ILE A 113 -9.37 16.80 10.05
C ILE A 113 -9.22 16.91 8.54
N TYR A 114 -10.33 17.02 7.84
CA TYR A 114 -10.38 17.28 6.40
C TYR A 114 -11.52 18.24 6.06
N PRO A 115 -11.28 19.32 5.28
CA PRO A 115 -9.97 19.72 4.74
C PRO A 115 -9.01 20.21 5.84
N ALA A 116 -7.70 20.14 5.57
CA ALA A 116 -6.67 20.63 6.49
C ALA A 116 -6.88 22.11 6.86
N THR A 117 -6.63 22.45 8.13
CA THR A 117 -6.73 23.82 8.65
C THR A 117 -5.66 24.06 9.71
N GLU A 118 -5.22 25.30 9.85
CA GLU A 118 -4.27 25.72 10.91
C GLU A 118 -4.90 25.69 12.31
N LYS A 119 -6.23 25.65 12.39
CA LYS A 119 -6.97 25.63 13.67
C LYS A 119 -7.29 24.19 14.08
N LEU A 120 -6.38 23.58 14.82
CA LEU A 120 -6.58 22.24 15.36
C LEU A 120 -7.62 22.24 16.51
N PRO A 121 -8.32 21.11 16.74
CA PRO A 121 -9.14 20.88 17.92
C PRO A 121 -8.35 21.12 19.21
N SER A 122 -9.00 21.67 20.23
CA SER A 122 -8.34 21.98 21.50
C SER A 122 -7.84 20.75 22.28
N ASN A 123 -8.30 19.56 21.89
CA ASN A 123 -7.90 18.28 22.49
C ASN A 123 -6.78 17.57 21.74
N TRP A 124 -6.20 18.21 20.71
CA TRP A 124 -5.05 17.67 19.99
C TRP A 124 -3.78 18.37 20.45
N ASP A 125 -2.81 17.57 20.85
CA ASP A 125 -1.45 18.01 21.13
C ASP A 125 -0.58 17.80 19.89
N PHE A 126 0.54 18.53 19.83
CA PHE A 126 1.59 18.26 18.86
C PHE A 126 2.49 17.10 19.37
N PRO A 127 3.05 16.27 18.47
CA PRO A 127 3.03 16.44 17.02
C PRO A 127 1.71 16.04 16.33
N VAL A 128 1.52 16.52 15.10
CA VAL A 128 0.44 16.07 14.18
C VAL A 128 1.04 15.66 12.84
N VAL A 129 0.30 14.90 12.04
CA VAL A 129 0.76 14.47 10.71
C VAL A 129 -0.05 15.12 9.61
N VAL A 130 0.62 15.85 8.72
CA VAL A 130 0.00 16.49 7.55
C VAL A 130 0.30 15.64 6.32
N LYS A 131 -0.74 15.27 5.56
CA LYS A 131 -0.62 14.32 4.44
C LYS A 131 -1.48 14.74 3.24
N PRO A 132 -1.04 14.50 1.99
CA PRO A 132 -1.93 14.54 0.84
C PRO A 132 -2.97 13.41 0.92
N ARG A 133 -4.16 13.68 0.40
CA ARG A 133 -5.32 12.77 0.44
C ARG A 133 -5.10 11.48 -0.36
N ALA A 134 -4.42 11.56 -1.50
CA ALA A 134 -4.37 10.48 -2.50
C ALA A 134 -2.97 10.31 -3.14
N GLU A 135 -1.93 10.28 -2.31
CA GLU A 135 -0.55 10.00 -2.76
C GLU A 135 0.03 8.75 -2.09
N GLY A 136 0.92 8.06 -2.81
CA GLY A 136 1.68 6.91 -2.35
C GLY A 136 3.05 7.27 -1.76
N SER A 137 3.76 6.25 -1.29
CA SER A 137 5.18 6.31 -0.88
C SER A 137 5.59 7.51 0.00
N SER A 138 4.70 7.95 0.89
CA SER A 138 4.94 9.03 1.86
C SER A 138 5.28 10.38 1.22
N VAL A 139 4.92 10.59 -0.05
CA VAL A 139 5.13 11.87 -0.76
C VAL A 139 4.29 12.96 -0.11
N GLY A 140 4.90 14.10 0.20
CA GLY A 140 4.23 15.26 0.79
C GLY A 140 3.80 15.09 2.25
N VAL A 141 4.20 14.00 2.93
CA VAL A 141 3.91 13.75 4.34
C VAL A 141 4.89 14.49 5.24
N SER A 142 4.38 15.18 6.27
CA SER A 142 5.16 15.87 7.29
C SER A 142 4.65 15.53 8.69
N ILE A 143 5.56 15.24 9.61
CA ILE A 143 5.28 15.30 11.06
C ILE A 143 5.59 16.73 11.49
N VAL A 144 4.63 17.37 12.12
CA VAL A 144 4.69 18.77 12.55
C VAL A 144 4.77 18.77 14.06
N ASP A 145 5.85 19.28 14.63
CA ASP A 145 6.09 19.25 16.09
C ASP A 145 5.58 20.53 16.79
N SER A 146 5.21 21.58 16.04
CA SER A 146 4.74 22.85 16.61
C SER A 146 3.71 23.59 15.73
N PRO A 147 2.87 24.46 16.31
CA PRO A 147 1.89 25.26 15.55
C PRO A 147 2.49 26.12 14.44
N ASP A 148 3.69 26.66 14.64
CA ASP A 148 4.34 27.58 13.70
C ASP A 148 4.80 26.88 12.40
N GLU A 149 4.98 25.56 12.44
CA GLU A 149 5.38 24.74 11.29
C GLU A 149 4.18 24.31 10.42
N LEU A 150 2.98 24.35 10.98
CA LEU A 150 1.76 23.81 10.36
C LEU A 150 1.41 24.46 9.00
N PRO A 151 1.46 25.80 8.83
CA PRO A 151 1.16 26.43 7.55
C PRO A 151 2.09 25.95 6.42
N ASN A 152 3.38 25.80 6.72
CA ASN A 152 4.38 25.35 5.75
C ASN A 152 4.17 23.88 5.36
N ALA A 153 3.80 23.02 6.33
CA ALA A 153 3.48 21.62 6.07
C ALA A 153 2.24 21.47 5.18
N ILE A 154 1.17 22.24 5.44
CA ILE A 154 -0.04 22.27 4.61
C ILE A 154 0.30 22.74 3.19
N ALA A 155 1.08 23.82 3.05
CA ALA A 155 1.49 24.33 1.75
C ALA A 155 2.35 23.34 0.95
N LEU A 156 3.21 22.58 1.63
CA LEU A 156 4.02 21.52 1.00
C LEU A 156 3.14 20.38 0.48
N ALA A 157 2.24 19.86 1.32
CA ALA A 157 1.34 18.77 0.96
C ALA A 157 0.36 19.17 -0.16
N SER A 158 -0.06 20.44 -0.18
CA SER A 158 -1.02 20.99 -1.16
C SER A 158 -0.49 20.97 -2.60
N LYS A 159 0.83 20.82 -2.79
CA LYS A 159 1.45 20.63 -4.11
C LYS A 159 1.01 19.32 -4.79
N TYR A 160 0.52 18.37 -4.00
CA TYR A 160 0.11 17.03 -4.45
C TYR A 160 -1.41 16.83 -4.41
N GLY A 161 -2.19 17.89 -4.17
CA GLY A 161 -3.65 17.84 -4.15
C GLY A 161 -4.24 18.23 -2.79
N GLU A 162 -5.40 17.66 -2.48
CA GLU A 162 -6.09 17.97 -1.23
C GLU A 162 -5.33 17.41 -0.02
N VAL A 163 -5.44 18.09 1.12
CA VAL A 163 -4.64 17.80 2.32
C VAL A 163 -5.56 17.55 3.51
N PHE A 164 -5.12 16.65 4.38
CA PHE A 164 -5.75 16.40 5.68
C PHE A 164 -4.66 16.33 6.78
N ILE A 165 -5.10 16.42 8.03
CA ILE A 165 -4.24 16.37 9.21
C ILE A 165 -4.72 15.21 10.09
N GLU A 166 -3.80 14.43 10.64
CA GLU A 166 -4.06 13.37 11.59
C GLU A 166 -3.43 13.67 12.95
N GLU A 167 -4.06 13.15 14.00
CA GLU A 167 -3.40 12.96 15.29
C GLU A 167 -2.14 12.09 15.08
N TYR A 168 -1.02 12.48 15.68
CA TYR A 168 0.15 11.62 15.70
C TYR A 168 -0.04 10.51 16.73
N ILE A 169 0.03 9.27 16.28
CA ILE A 169 0.05 8.10 17.16
C ILE A 169 1.51 7.72 17.40
N ASP A 170 1.98 7.88 18.63
CA ASP A 170 3.28 7.35 19.05
C ASP A 170 3.17 5.83 19.26
N GLY A 171 4.02 5.07 18.57
CA GLY A 171 3.95 3.62 18.59
C GLY A 171 4.84 2.92 17.57
N MET A 172 4.78 1.59 17.58
CA MET A 172 5.52 0.75 16.64
C MET A 172 4.92 0.86 15.25
N ILE A 173 5.74 1.17 14.24
CA ILE A 173 5.31 1.12 12.85
C ILE A 173 5.29 -0.34 12.41
N ALA A 174 4.14 -0.81 11.96
CA ALA A 174 3.95 -2.19 11.56
C ALA A 174 3.19 -2.26 10.25
N THR A 175 3.40 -3.35 9.52
CA THR A 175 2.63 -3.65 8.33
C THR A 175 2.20 -5.12 8.35
N CYS A 176 1.09 -5.40 7.68
CA CYS A 176 0.54 -6.75 7.57
C CYS A 176 -0.03 -6.97 6.18
N GLY A 177 0.61 -7.85 5.42
CA GLY A 177 0.16 -8.34 4.13
C GLY A 177 -1.06 -9.24 4.24
N ILE A 178 -1.98 -9.08 3.31
CA ILE A 178 -3.13 -9.97 3.12
C ILE A 178 -2.93 -10.73 1.83
N LEU A 179 -3.13 -12.05 1.87
CA LEU A 179 -3.09 -12.94 0.71
C LEU A 179 -4.38 -13.77 0.70
N GLY A 180 -5.29 -13.45 -0.23
CA GLY A 180 -6.65 -14.00 -0.26
C GLY A 180 -7.45 -13.58 0.97
N ASN A 181 -7.73 -14.53 1.85
CA ASN A 181 -8.43 -14.31 3.12
C ASN A 181 -7.51 -14.52 4.34
N GLU A 182 -6.19 -14.58 4.13
CA GLU A 182 -5.21 -14.86 5.17
C GLU A 182 -4.36 -13.61 5.42
N ALA A 183 -4.18 -13.27 6.70
CA ALA A 183 -3.22 -12.28 7.14
C ALA A 183 -1.85 -12.94 7.35
N LEU A 184 -0.82 -12.39 6.73
CA LEU A 184 0.56 -12.84 6.85
C LEU A 184 1.17 -12.40 8.20
N PRO A 185 2.34 -12.95 8.60
CA PRO A 185 3.05 -12.49 9.79
C PRO A 185 3.26 -10.97 9.77
N VAL A 186 3.00 -10.31 10.90
CA VAL A 186 3.19 -8.87 11.04
C VAL A 186 4.67 -8.53 10.91
N LEU A 187 4.99 -7.53 10.10
CA LEU A 187 6.34 -7.01 9.94
C LEU A 187 6.47 -5.68 10.70
N GLU A 188 7.46 -5.61 11.58
CA GLU A 188 7.84 -4.38 12.28
C GLU A 188 8.88 -3.61 11.44
N LEU A 189 8.60 -2.32 11.23
CA LEU A 189 9.46 -1.40 10.51
C LEU A 189 10.21 -0.52 11.52
N VAL A 190 11.53 -0.71 11.65
CA VAL A 190 12.38 0.06 12.57
C VAL A 190 13.26 1.02 11.77
N PRO A 191 12.91 2.31 11.67
CA PRO A 191 13.76 3.29 10.97
C PRO A 191 15.07 3.49 11.73
N VAL A 192 16.22 3.34 11.06
CA VAL A 192 17.55 3.35 11.71
C VAL A 192 17.99 4.77 12.13
N ARG A 193 17.51 5.80 11.42
CA ARG A 193 17.96 7.21 11.60
C ARG A 193 16.85 8.26 11.62
N ARG A 194 15.58 7.87 11.51
CA ARG A 194 14.45 8.80 11.33
C ARG A 194 13.33 8.50 12.32
N ARG A 195 12.52 9.52 12.64
CA ARG A 195 11.28 9.34 13.42
C ARG A 195 10.16 8.63 12.64
N PHE A 196 10.27 8.49 11.31
CA PHE A 196 9.19 7.91 10.48
C PHE A 196 9.70 7.20 9.22
N TYR A 197 8.83 6.33 8.68
CA TYR A 197 9.06 5.52 7.48
C TYR A 197 8.71 6.31 6.20
N ASP A 198 9.68 7.08 5.71
CA ASP A 198 9.59 7.92 4.51
C ASP A 198 10.00 7.19 3.22
N TYR A 199 9.88 7.84 2.05
CA TYR A 199 10.28 7.26 0.76
C TYR A 199 11.71 6.69 0.78
N LYS A 200 12.65 7.42 1.37
CA LYS A 200 14.05 7.00 1.46
C LYS A 200 14.20 5.78 2.37
N ALA A 201 13.48 5.73 3.49
CA ALA A 201 13.45 4.59 4.40
C ALA A 201 12.83 3.33 3.75
N LYS A 202 11.88 3.49 2.83
CA LYS A 202 11.20 2.41 2.09
C LYS A 202 12.10 1.71 1.05
N TYR A 203 12.99 2.46 0.40
CA TYR A 203 13.67 1.96 -0.80
C TYR A 203 15.20 2.11 -0.80
N THR A 204 15.79 2.58 0.31
CA THR A 204 17.25 2.63 0.47
C THR A 204 17.71 1.52 1.41
N GLU A 205 18.59 0.66 0.92
CA GLU A 205 19.18 -0.42 1.72
C GLU A 205 19.89 0.14 2.97
N GLY A 206 19.60 -0.45 4.13
CA GLY A 206 20.24 -0.09 5.40
C GLY A 206 19.62 1.09 6.17
N GLU A 207 18.54 1.71 5.67
CA GLU A 207 17.87 2.83 6.36
C GLU A 207 16.70 2.39 7.26
N THR A 208 16.18 1.17 7.08
CA THR A 208 15.14 0.55 7.91
C THR A 208 15.49 -0.91 8.18
N GLU A 209 15.38 -1.34 9.43
CA GLU A 209 15.46 -2.75 9.81
C GLU A 209 14.07 -3.37 9.79
N PHE A 210 13.93 -4.52 9.12
CA PHE A 210 12.68 -5.27 9.03
C PHE A 210 12.74 -6.44 10.00
N ILE A 211 11.82 -6.46 10.95
CA ILE A 211 11.72 -7.54 11.94
C ILE A 211 10.43 -8.30 11.69
N VAL A 212 10.56 -9.53 11.19
CA VAL A 212 9.45 -10.42 10.90
C VAL A 212 9.71 -11.82 11.49
N PRO A 213 8.80 -12.35 12.32
CA PRO A 213 7.60 -11.71 12.86
C PRO A 213 7.95 -10.54 13.82
N ALA A 214 7.09 -9.52 13.85
CA ALA A 214 7.20 -8.35 14.73
C ALA A 214 7.31 -8.74 16.21
N ARG A 215 8.01 -7.92 17.00
CA ARG A 215 8.26 -8.17 18.44
C ARG A 215 7.05 -7.84 19.31
N LEU A 216 5.94 -8.52 19.05
CA LEU A 216 4.66 -8.35 19.72
C LEU A 216 4.29 -9.60 20.52
N SER A 217 3.42 -9.42 21.51
CA SER A 217 2.79 -10.57 22.15
C SER A 217 1.85 -11.27 21.17
N HIS A 218 1.62 -12.58 21.36
CA HIS A 218 0.70 -13.36 20.53
C HIS A 218 -0.69 -12.71 20.40
N GLU A 219 -1.22 -12.18 21.50
CA GLU A 219 -2.53 -11.49 21.53
C GLU A 219 -2.55 -10.26 20.62
N VAL A 220 -1.50 -9.43 20.68
CA VAL A 220 -1.41 -8.20 19.88
C VAL A 220 -1.14 -8.53 18.41
N THR A 221 -0.34 -9.55 18.12
CA THR A 221 -0.15 -10.06 16.75
C THR A 221 -1.47 -10.49 16.14
N GLN A 222 -2.24 -11.34 16.85
CA GLN A 222 -3.53 -11.81 16.38
C GLN A 222 -4.50 -10.65 16.15
N LYS A 223 -4.61 -9.72 17.11
CA LYS A 223 -5.45 -8.52 16.98
C LYS A 223 -5.06 -7.66 15.77
N THR A 224 -3.77 -7.51 15.52
CA THR A 224 -3.23 -6.74 14.38
C THR A 224 -3.60 -7.41 13.05
N GLN A 225 -3.44 -8.73 12.95
CA GLN A 225 -3.80 -9.51 11.76
C GLN A 225 -5.32 -9.47 11.50
N GLU A 226 -6.14 -9.60 12.54
CA GLU A 226 -7.61 -9.50 12.43
C GLU A 226 -8.05 -8.11 11.94
N ILE A 227 -7.44 -7.04 12.46
CA ILE A 227 -7.72 -5.67 12.03
C ILE A 227 -7.25 -5.41 10.60
N ALA A 228 -6.08 -5.91 10.20
CA ALA A 228 -5.58 -5.81 8.83
C ALA A 228 -6.50 -6.53 7.83
N LEU A 229 -6.89 -7.77 8.14
CA LEU A 229 -7.82 -8.53 7.29
C LEU A 229 -9.18 -7.83 7.19
N LYS A 230 -9.69 -7.31 8.31
CA LYS A 230 -10.94 -6.55 8.31
C LYS A 230 -10.83 -5.28 7.48
N ALA A 231 -9.72 -4.54 7.55
CA ALA A 231 -9.48 -3.35 6.74
C ALA A 231 -9.48 -3.65 5.24
N HIS A 232 -8.82 -4.73 4.82
CA HIS A 232 -8.87 -5.24 3.45
C HIS A 232 -10.32 -5.54 3.02
N GLN A 233 -11.07 -6.26 3.84
CA GLN A 233 -12.43 -6.69 3.52
C GLN A 233 -13.43 -5.52 3.43
N VAL A 234 -13.40 -4.57 4.37
CA VAL A 234 -14.38 -3.47 4.40
C VAL A 234 -14.19 -2.46 3.26
N LEU A 235 -12.97 -2.35 2.72
CA LEU A 235 -12.71 -1.57 1.51
C LEU A 235 -13.12 -2.32 0.23
N GLY A 236 -13.47 -3.61 0.33
CA GLY A 236 -13.77 -4.47 -0.81
C GLY A 236 -12.53 -4.90 -1.60
N CYS A 237 -11.35 -4.85 -0.97
CA CYS A 237 -10.12 -5.35 -1.58
C CYS A 237 -10.22 -6.86 -1.84
N ARG A 238 -9.43 -7.35 -2.80
CA ARG A 238 -9.34 -8.77 -3.14
C ARG A 238 -7.92 -9.17 -3.50
N HIS A 239 -7.68 -10.47 -3.48
CA HIS A 239 -6.44 -11.16 -3.86
C HIS A 239 -5.25 -10.87 -2.95
N PHE A 240 -4.80 -9.62 -2.87
CA PHE A 240 -3.72 -9.24 -1.99
C PHE A 240 -3.76 -7.75 -1.69
N SER A 241 -3.19 -7.38 -0.55
CA SER A 241 -2.92 -5.99 -0.18
C SER A 241 -1.86 -5.96 0.91
N ARG A 242 -1.44 -4.75 1.30
CA ARG A 242 -0.68 -4.52 2.51
C ARG A 242 -1.35 -3.46 3.35
N VAL A 243 -1.49 -3.69 4.65
CA VAL A 243 -2.11 -2.73 5.57
C VAL A 243 -1.04 -2.12 6.47
N ASP A 244 -0.87 -0.81 6.37
CA ASP A 244 0.12 -0.07 7.16
C ASP A 244 -0.54 0.46 8.44
N MET A 245 0.11 0.25 9.57
CA MET A 245 -0.44 0.49 10.92
C MET A 245 0.60 1.11 11.86
N VAL A 246 0.09 1.73 12.94
CA VAL A 246 0.87 2.05 14.14
C VAL A 246 0.28 1.33 15.33
N ILE A 247 1.12 0.63 16.10
CA ILE A 247 0.72 -0.08 17.32
C ILE A 247 1.09 0.77 18.52
N LYS A 248 0.08 1.45 19.08
CA LYS A 248 0.21 2.32 20.26
C LYS A 248 0.44 1.49 21.51
N ASP A 249 1.43 1.87 22.31
CA ASP A 249 1.81 1.22 23.59
C ASP A 249 2.07 -0.30 23.49
N GLY A 250 2.35 -0.80 22.28
CA GLY A 250 2.48 -2.23 22.01
C GLY A 250 1.18 -3.03 22.18
N LYS A 251 0.01 -2.38 22.09
CA LYS A 251 -1.31 -2.98 22.36
C LYS A 251 -2.36 -2.72 21.28
N GLU A 252 -2.48 -1.48 20.85
CA GLU A 252 -3.62 -1.03 20.03
C GLU A 252 -3.16 -0.68 18.61
N PRO A 253 -3.52 -1.47 17.58
CA PRO A 253 -3.20 -1.16 16.20
C PRO A 253 -4.17 -0.12 15.62
N TYR A 254 -3.62 0.93 15.03
CA TYR A 254 -4.31 1.98 14.29
C TYR A 254 -3.96 1.89 12.80
N VAL A 255 -4.96 1.68 11.95
CA VAL A 255 -4.79 1.59 10.49
C VAL A 255 -4.50 2.96 9.91
N LEU A 256 -3.40 3.09 9.18
CA LEU A 256 -3.02 4.30 8.46
C LEU A 256 -3.60 4.29 7.05
N GLU A 257 -3.34 3.23 6.29
CA GLU A 257 -3.73 3.07 4.90
C GLU A 257 -3.68 1.59 4.46
N VAL A 258 -4.31 1.29 3.33
CA VAL A 258 -4.23 -0.01 2.65
C VAL A 258 -3.62 0.22 1.28
N ASN A 259 -2.52 -0.48 0.97
CA ASN A 259 -1.93 -0.50 -0.36
C ASN A 259 -2.46 -1.72 -1.14
N THR A 260 -3.09 -1.48 -2.29
CA THR A 260 -3.72 -2.53 -3.12
C THR A 260 -2.81 -3.15 -4.17
N VAL A 261 -1.62 -2.57 -4.40
CA VAL A 261 -0.57 -3.09 -5.29
C VAL A 261 0.78 -2.95 -4.57
N PRO A 262 1.00 -3.64 -3.44
CA PRO A 262 2.25 -3.54 -2.70
C PRO A 262 3.47 -3.89 -3.55
N GLY A 263 4.61 -3.27 -3.23
CA GLY A 263 5.89 -3.54 -3.88
C GLY A 263 6.27 -5.03 -3.86
N MET A 264 6.91 -5.47 -4.94
CA MET A 264 7.37 -6.86 -5.13
C MET A 264 8.88 -6.89 -5.42
N THR A 265 9.63 -6.04 -4.74
CA THR A 265 11.10 -6.08 -4.73
C THR A 265 11.59 -7.04 -3.63
N PRO A 266 12.85 -7.52 -3.66
CA PRO A 266 13.40 -8.35 -2.59
C PRO A 266 13.41 -7.69 -1.21
N LEU A 267 13.33 -6.36 -1.18
CA LEU A 267 13.27 -5.53 0.03
C LEU A 267 11.86 -5.02 0.31
N SER A 268 10.83 -5.54 -0.37
CA SER A 268 9.44 -5.15 -0.11
C SER A 268 8.83 -5.97 1.02
N ASP A 269 7.88 -5.35 1.71
CA ASP A 269 7.25 -5.89 2.91
C ASP A 269 6.52 -7.22 2.63
N LEU A 270 5.65 -7.27 1.61
CA LEU A 270 4.81 -8.44 1.32
C LEU A 270 5.65 -9.72 1.01
N PRO A 271 6.70 -9.67 0.17
CA PRO A 271 7.64 -10.78 0.03
C PRO A 271 8.30 -11.24 1.34
N LYS A 272 8.64 -10.32 2.24
CA LYS A 272 9.29 -10.64 3.53
C LYS A 272 8.32 -11.29 4.52
N GLU A 273 7.08 -10.83 4.55
CA GLU A 273 6.01 -11.44 5.33
C GLU A 273 5.68 -12.85 4.81
N ALA A 274 5.61 -13.03 3.49
CA ALA A 274 5.40 -14.33 2.87
C ALA A 274 6.54 -15.31 3.16
N GLU A 275 7.80 -14.87 3.07
CA GLU A 275 8.98 -15.66 3.41
C GLU A 275 8.91 -16.16 4.87
N ALA A 276 8.52 -15.29 5.81
CA ALA A 276 8.34 -15.67 7.21
C ALA A 276 7.16 -16.65 7.43
N ALA A 277 6.17 -16.65 6.53
CA ALA A 277 5.10 -17.63 6.50
C ALA A 277 5.49 -18.96 5.81
N GLY A 278 6.73 -19.10 5.35
CA GLY A 278 7.20 -20.28 4.61
C GLY A 278 6.77 -20.30 3.15
N ILE A 279 6.31 -19.17 2.59
CA ILE A 279 5.89 -19.03 1.20
C ILE A 279 7.06 -18.42 0.41
N SER A 280 7.60 -19.16 -0.55
CA SER A 280 8.67 -18.64 -1.41
C SER A 280 8.17 -17.49 -2.30
N TYR A 281 9.07 -16.62 -2.77
CA TYR A 281 8.69 -15.51 -3.67
C TYR A 281 7.94 -16.00 -4.92
N ASP A 282 8.43 -17.07 -5.56
CA ASP A 282 7.82 -17.63 -6.76
C ASP A 282 6.43 -18.20 -6.46
N GLU A 283 6.26 -18.81 -5.29
CA GLU A 283 4.96 -19.31 -4.82
C GLU A 283 4.00 -18.17 -4.47
N LEU A 284 4.47 -17.10 -3.83
CA LEU A 284 3.66 -15.91 -3.56
C LEU A 284 3.09 -15.32 -4.86
N VAL A 285 3.95 -15.11 -5.85
CA VAL A 285 3.54 -14.57 -7.16
C VAL A 285 2.55 -15.50 -7.85
N GLU A 286 2.79 -16.81 -7.84
CA GLU A 286 1.87 -17.78 -8.43
C GLU A 286 0.52 -17.82 -7.70
N ARG A 287 0.52 -17.80 -6.36
CA ARG A 287 -0.72 -17.76 -5.57
C ARG A 287 -1.55 -16.52 -5.90
N ILE A 288 -0.92 -15.35 -6.04
CA ILE A 288 -1.62 -14.12 -6.45
C ILE A 288 -2.25 -14.28 -7.84
N LEU A 289 -1.52 -14.87 -8.81
CA LEU A 289 -2.02 -15.09 -10.16
C LEU A 289 -3.23 -16.06 -10.18
N LEU A 290 -3.18 -17.12 -9.37
CA LEU A 290 -4.23 -18.14 -9.32
C LEU A 290 -5.52 -17.70 -8.60
N MET A 291 -5.54 -16.50 -8.01
CA MET A 291 -6.75 -15.93 -7.39
C MET A 291 -7.66 -15.20 -8.37
N VAL A 292 -7.17 -14.92 -9.59
CA VAL A 292 -7.93 -14.25 -10.67
C VAL A 292 -8.96 -15.18 -11.28
#